data_AF-A0A522EUM0-F1
#
_entry.id   AF-A0A522EUM0-F1
#
_cell.length_a   1.000
_cell.length_b   1.000
_cell.length_c   1.000
_cell.angle_alpha   90.00
_cell.angle_beta   90.00
_cell.angle_gamma   90.00
#
_symmetry.space_group_name_H-M   'P 1'
#
loop_
_entity.id
_entity.type
_entity.pdbx_description
1 polymer ?
#
loop_
_entity_poly.entity_id
_entity_poly.type
_entity_poly.pdbx_seq_one_letter_code
_entity_poly.pdbx_strand_id
1 'polypeptide(L)'
;LKRYTPQQAQEILQDRLGHFFDQHPNKVTVVLSDDMVADAAAGADNIKLSQNAMFSDRDLRYLEVHEGWVHVGTTLNGSMQPYCFFLSKGSPSSSVIQEGLAVITEIVTFSSYPGRMLKITNRVIALDKVRQGANFLDIYRYFIECGLSEEDSYNQTVRIFRGSTPTGGPFTKDLSYAKGFILIYNYIRFAIGQRRVASIPLLFTGKLVLDDLPLLGELKERGILTNPVYLPPPFRDLAALSAWMSFSLYLNQFDLSEIQKNFRFLLI
;
A
#
# COMPACT_ATOMS: atom_id res chain seq x y z
N LEU A 1 -1.05 -3.77 -20.92
CA LEU A 1 -1.27 -2.79 -22.00
C LEU A 1 -2.24 -1.74 -21.49
N LYS A 2 -1.92 -0.46 -21.66
CA LYS A 2 -2.85 0.63 -21.36
C LYS A 2 -3.93 0.63 -22.45
N ARG A 3 -5.21 0.53 -22.09
CA ARG A 3 -6.32 0.37 -23.03
C ARG A 3 -7.59 1.11 -22.66
N TYR A 4 -7.67 1.63 -21.44
CA TYR A 4 -8.81 2.40 -20.97
C TYR A 4 -8.49 3.88 -21.02
N THR A 5 -9.42 4.66 -21.56
CA THR A 5 -9.41 6.11 -21.42
C THR A 5 -9.69 6.50 -19.96
N PRO A 6 -9.38 7.73 -19.53
CA PRO A 6 -9.76 8.20 -18.20
C PRO A 6 -11.24 8.01 -17.88
N GLN A 7 -12.14 8.28 -18.83
CA GLN A 7 -13.59 8.11 -18.65
C GLN A 7 -13.97 6.65 -18.43
N GLN A 8 -13.46 5.73 -19.26
CA GLN A 8 -13.70 4.29 -19.06
C GLN A 8 -13.12 3.78 -17.74
N ALA A 9 -11.93 4.25 -17.38
CA ALA A 9 -11.29 3.94 -16.10
C ALA A 9 -12.13 4.43 -14.92
N GLN A 10 -12.69 5.63 -15.02
CA GLN A 10 -13.57 6.22 -14.02
C GLN A 10 -14.84 5.39 -13.84
N GLU A 11 -15.53 5.01 -14.91
CA GLU A 11 -16.74 4.20 -14.85
C GLU A 11 -16.48 2.83 -14.19
N ILE A 12 -15.43 2.13 -14.63
CA ILE A 12 -15.06 0.81 -14.11
C ILE A 12 -14.72 0.89 -12.62
N LEU A 13 -13.90 1.88 -12.22
CA LEU A 13 -13.48 2.03 -10.84
C LEU A 13 -14.65 2.48 -9.95
N GLN A 14 -15.51 3.36 -10.45
CA GLN A 14 -16.70 3.83 -9.74
C GLN A 14 -17.66 2.68 -9.43
N ASP A 15 -17.88 1.77 -10.38
CA ASP A 15 -18.72 0.58 -10.21
C ASP A 15 -18.14 -0.37 -9.14
N ARG A 16 -16.86 -0.73 -9.26
CA ARG A 16 -16.17 -1.62 -8.30
C ARG A 16 -16.16 -1.06 -6.89
N LEU A 17 -15.86 0.23 -6.74
CA LEU A 17 -15.86 0.87 -5.43
C LEU A 17 -17.27 1.04 -4.88
N GLY A 18 -18.27 1.28 -5.74
CA GLY A 18 -19.68 1.30 -5.34
C GLY A 18 -20.14 -0.04 -4.78
N HIS A 19 -19.71 -1.15 -5.36
CA HIS A 19 -19.98 -2.49 -4.84
C HIS A 19 -19.25 -2.79 -3.53
N PHE A 20 -18.03 -2.29 -3.35
CA PHE A 20 -17.27 -2.53 -2.12
C PHE A 20 -17.73 -1.64 -0.95
N PHE A 21 -18.14 -0.40 -1.24
CA PHE A 21 -18.58 0.59 -0.25
C PHE A 21 -20.11 0.70 -0.19
N ASP A 22 -20.75 -0.41 0.16
CA ASP A 22 -22.21 -0.59 0.12
C ASP A 22 -22.99 -0.05 1.34
N GLN A 23 -22.30 0.27 2.43
CA GLN A 23 -22.88 0.65 3.72
C GLN A 23 -22.64 2.11 4.11
N HIS A 24 -21.94 2.89 3.28
CA HIS A 24 -21.54 4.26 3.63
C HIS A 24 -22.66 5.20 3.18
N PRO A 25 -23.10 6.14 4.02
CA PRO A 25 -24.22 7.02 3.68
C PRO A 25 -23.96 7.87 2.43
N ASN A 26 -22.70 8.23 2.17
CA ASN A 26 -22.28 8.94 0.97
C ASN A 26 -21.59 8.00 -0.02
N LYS A 27 -21.83 8.19 -1.32
CA LYS A 27 -21.13 7.45 -2.36
C LYS A 27 -19.68 7.91 -2.46
N VAL A 28 -18.74 6.96 -2.48
CA VAL A 28 -17.36 7.23 -2.90
C VAL A 28 -17.38 7.65 -4.36
N THR A 29 -16.64 8.71 -4.70
CA THR A 29 -16.64 9.27 -6.05
C THR A 29 -15.31 9.07 -6.76
N VAL A 30 -15.34 8.63 -8.01
CA VAL A 30 -14.16 8.63 -8.88
C VAL A 30 -14.31 9.82 -9.83
N VAL A 31 -13.35 10.73 -9.81
CA VAL A 31 -13.41 12.00 -10.55
C VAL A 31 -12.20 12.14 -11.47
N LEU A 32 -12.40 12.82 -12.59
CA LEU A 32 -11.33 13.19 -13.50
C LEU A 32 -10.74 14.55 -13.14
N SER A 33 -9.44 14.72 -13.33
CA SER A 33 -8.74 15.99 -13.02
C SER A 33 -7.64 16.27 -14.04
N ASP A 34 -7.57 17.55 -14.44
CA ASP A 34 -6.65 18.02 -15.50
C ASP A 34 -5.26 18.40 -14.95
N ASP A 35 -5.21 18.83 -13.69
CA ASP A 35 -4.00 19.39 -13.06
C ASP A 35 -3.16 18.36 -12.28
N MET A 36 -3.07 17.13 -12.82
CA MET A 36 -2.37 16.04 -12.14
C MET A 36 -1.09 15.62 -12.85
N VAL A 37 0.04 15.71 -12.12
CA VAL A 37 1.33 15.11 -12.54
C VAL A 37 1.31 13.58 -12.35
N ALA A 38 0.53 13.08 -11.40
CA ALA A 38 0.37 11.65 -11.16
C ALA A 38 -0.84 11.10 -11.92
N ASP A 39 -0.77 9.84 -12.35
CA ASP A 39 -1.89 9.16 -13.02
C ASP A 39 -3.16 9.12 -12.17
N ALA A 40 -3.02 9.04 -10.84
CA ALA A 40 -4.13 9.04 -9.90
C ALA A 40 -3.72 9.49 -8.48
N ALA A 41 -4.71 9.83 -7.65
CA ALA A 41 -4.53 10.14 -6.23
C ALA A 41 -5.81 9.86 -5.42
N ALA A 42 -5.70 9.34 -4.20
CA ALA A 42 -6.82 9.26 -3.26
C ALA A 42 -7.00 10.54 -2.43
N GLY A 43 -8.26 10.96 -2.28
CA GLY A 43 -8.75 11.91 -1.30
C GLY A 43 -9.45 11.21 -0.11
N ALA A 44 -10.22 11.97 0.66
CA ALA A 44 -10.93 11.44 1.82
C ALA A 44 -12.07 10.47 1.44
N ASP A 45 -12.79 10.79 0.38
CA ASP A 45 -13.98 10.08 -0.11
C ASP A 45 -13.99 9.95 -1.64
N ASN A 46 -12.84 10.22 -2.28
CA ASN A 46 -12.72 10.24 -3.73
C ASN A 46 -11.39 9.66 -4.21
N ILE A 47 -11.39 9.18 -5.45
CA ILE A 47 -10.18 8.88 -6.21
C ILE A 47 -10.16 9.78 -7.43
N LYS A 48 -9.09 10.53 -7.60
CA LYS A 48 -8.87 11.37 -8.78
C LYS A 48 -8.04 10.62 -9.80
N LEU A 49 -8.46 10.62 -11.05
CA LEU A 49 -7.71 10.09 -12.19
C LEU A 49 -7.28 11.24 -13.10
N SER A 50 -6.06 11.19 -13.62
CA SER A 50 -5.56 12.17 -14.59
C SER A 50 -6.29 12.03 -15.92
N GLN A 51 -6.72 13.14 -16.51
CA GLN A 51 -7.29 13.16 -17.86
C GLN A 51 -6.28 12.87 -18.98
N ASN A 52 -4.98 12.97 -18.68
CA ASN A 52 -3.92 12.75 -19.66
C ASN A 52 -3.34 11.32 -19.60
N ALA A 53 -3.85 10.48 -18.70
CA ALA A 53 -3.34 9.12 -18.50
C ALA A 53 -4.25 8.07 -19.15
N MET A 54 -3.63 7.04 -19.74
CA MET A 54 -4.33 5.80 -20.08
C MET A 54 -4.11 4.75 -18.99
N PHE A 55 -5.09 3.86 -18.83
CA PHE A 55 -5.08 2.85 -17.76
C PHE A 55 -5.14 1.42 -18.32
N SER A 56 -4.49 0.50 -17.64
CA SER A 56 -4.59 -0.95 -17.86
C SER A 56 -5.44 -1.60 -16.79
N ASP A 57 -5.84 -2.86 -16.97
CA ASP A 57 -6.53 -3.64 -15.92
C ASP A 57 -5.73 -3.71 -14.63
N ARG A 58 -4.39 -3.79 -14.74
CA ARG A 58 -3.51 -3.81 -13.59
C ARG A 58 -3.50 -2.47 -12.86
N ASP A 59 -3.57 -1.35 -13.59
CA ASP A 59 -3.65 -0.04 -12.95
C ASP A 59 -4.98 0.12 -12.22
N LEU A 60 -6.10 -0.24 -12.86
CA LEU A 60 -7.42 -0.19 -12.22
C LEU A 60 -7.49 -1.10 -10.99
N ARG A 61 -6.91 -2.30 -11.07
CA ARG A 61 -6.84 -3.22 -9.94
C ARG A 61 -5.95 -2.68 -8.82
N TYR A 62 -4.83 -2.06 -9.15
CA TYR A 62 -3.98 -1.38 -8.18
C TYR A 62 -4.73 -0.25 -7.49
N LEU A 63 -5.41 0.63 -8.24
CA LEU A 63 -6.16 1.75 -7.70
C LEU A 63 -7.31 1.28 -6.80
N GLU A 64 -8.05 0.26 -7.23
CA GLU A 64 -9.11 -0.35 -6.44
C GLU A 64 -8.59 -0.83 -5.07
N VAL A 65 -7.44 -1.52 -5.04
CA VAL A 65 -6.90 -2.11 -3.81
C VAL A 65 -6.16 -1.10 -2.94
N HIS A 66 -5.20 -0.38 -3.52
CA HIS A 66 -4.31 0.53 -2.80
C HIS A 66 -5.04 1.81 -2.38
N GLU A 67 -5.60 2.52 -3.35
CA GLU A 67 -6.25 3.81 -3.14
C GLU A 67 -7.67 3.62 -2.58
N GLY A 68 -8.43 2.66 -3.13
CA GLY A 68 -9.79 2.35 -2.70
C GLY A 68 -9.84 1.64 -1.36
N TRP A 69 -9.59 0.33 -1.34
CA TRP A 69 -9.85 -0.51 -0.16
C TRP A 69 -9.04 -0.09 1.07
N VAL A 70 -7.82 0.42 0.89
CA VAL A 70 -7.00 0.87 2.02
C VAL A 70 -7.17 2.35 2.30
N HIS A 71 -6.77 3.25 1.39
CA HIS A 71 -6.76 4.68 1.72
C HIS A 71 -8.16 5.26 1.92
N VAL A 72 -9.09 5.03 0.99
CA VAL A 72 -10.49 5.46 1.16
C VAL A 72 -11.15 4.61 2.24
N GLY A 73 -11.01 3.29 2.20
CA GLY A 73 -11.69 2.38 3.13
C GLY A 73 -11.40 2.65 4.61
N THR A 74 -10.14 2.90 4.97
CA THR A 74 -9.79 3.30 6.34
C THR A 74 -10.32 4.68 6.70
N THR A 75 -10.39 5.62 5.74
CA THR A 75 -10.99 6.94 5.98
C THR A 75 -12.48 6.79 6.33
N LEU A 76 -13.22 5.99 5.56
CA LEU A 76 -14.65 5.74 5.77
C LEU A 76 -14.92 4.96 7.05
N ASN A 77 -14.14 3.91 7.33
CA ASN A 77 -14.25 3.18 8.61
C ASN A 77 -14.03 4.10 9.80
N GLY A 78 -13.05 5.00 9.69
CA GLY A 78 -12.76 6.02 10.69
C GLY A 78 -13.95 6.95 10.88
N SER A 79 -14.51 7.50 9.81
CA SER A 79 -15.64 8.46 9.91
C SER A 79 -16.94 7.82 10.40
N MET A 80 -17.08 6.50 10.23
CA MET A 80 -18.23 5.74 10.71
C MET A 80 -18.09 5.28 12.18
N GLN A 81 -16.97 5.55 12.85
CA GLN A 81 -16.85 5.26 14.28
C GLN A 81 -17.78 6.18 15.10
N PRO A 82 -18.63 5.64 16.00
CA PRO A 82 -19.62 6.44 16.71
C PRO A 82 -19.02 7.58 17.56
N TYR A 83 -17.91 7.28 18.25
CA TYR A 83 -17.23 8.22 19.15
C TYR A 83 -15.81 8.57 18.68
N CYS A 84 -15.23 7.77 17.79
CA CYS A 84 -13.86 7.92 17.31
C CYS A 84 -13.78 8.38 15.84
N PHE A 85 -14.73 9.19 15.37
CA PHE A 85 -14.80 9.63 13.96
C PHE A 85 -13.54 10.36 13.47
N PHE A 86 -12.76 10.92 14.40
CA PHE A 86 -11.46 11.55 14.14
C PHE A 86 -10.44 10.57 13.54
N LEU A 87 -10.62 9.25 13.70
CA LEU A 87 -9.80 8.24 13.05
C LEU A 87 -9.92 8.27 11.52
N SER A 88 -10.86 9.03 10.93
CA SER A 88 -10.85 9.35 9.50
C SER A 88 -9.68 10.25 9.08
N LYS A 89 -9.03 10.93 10.04
CA LYS A 89 -7.91 11.85 9.82
C LYS A 89 -6.64 11.26 10.40
N GLY A 90 -5.68 10.98 9.52
CA GLY A 90 -4.37 10.49 9.94
C GLY A 90 -3.48 11.62 10.43
N SER A 91 -2.77 11.38 11.54
CA SER A 91 -1.61 12.18 11.88
C SER A 91 -0.47 11.92 10.87
N PRO A 92 0.53 12.83 10.74
CA PRO A 92 1.66 12.58 9.86
C PRO A 92 2.39 11.24 10.09
N SER A 93 2.34 10.71 11.32
CA SER A 93 2.94 9.42 11.66
C SER A 93 2.15 8.21 11.14
N SER A 94 0.85 8.34 10.84
CA SER A 94 0.04 7.22 10.35
C SER A 94 0.39 6.81 8.92
N SER A 95 1.08 7.66 8.15
CA SER A 95 1.43 7.38 6.75
C SER A 95 2.22 6.08 6.60
N VAL A 96 3.12 5.74 7.53
CA VAL A 96 3.88 4.49 7.46
C VAL A 96 2.95 3.28 7.50
N ILE A 97 1.96 3.28 8.39
CA ILE A 97 1.02 2.17 8.51
C ILE A 97 0.06 2.11 7.34
N GLN A 98 -0.40 3.27 6.84
CA GLN A 98 -1.28 3.32 5.67
C GLN A 98 -0.62 2.78 4.41
N GLU A 99 0.59 3.22 4.09
CA GLU A 99 1.34 2.69 2.94
C GLU A 99 1.68 1.22 3.14
N GLY A 100 2.02 0.82 4.37
CA GLY A 100 2.26 -0.58 4.72
C GLY A 100 1.04 -1.49 4.51
N LEU A 101 -0.14 -1.04 4.96
CA LEU A 101 -1.41 -1.72 4.76
C LEU A 101 -1.74 -1.84 3.27
N ALA A 102 -1.47 -0.79 2.50
CA ALA A 102 -1.70 -0.81 1.06
C ALA A 102 -0.79 -1.83 0.37
N VAL A 103 0.51 -1.85 0.69
CA VAL A 103 1.47 -2.81 0.12
C VAL A 103 1.15 -4.26 0.51
N ILE A 104 0.85 -4.55 1.79
CA ILE A 104 0.49 -5.93 2.17
C ILE A 104 -0.81 -6.36 1.48
N THR A 105 -1.79 -5.46 1.36
CA THR A 105 -3.07 -5.75 0.69
C THR A 105 -2.84 -6.05 -0.78
N GLU A 106 -2.02 -5.25 -1.48
CA GLU A 106 -1.63 -5.53 -2.88
C GLU A 106 -1.02 -6.93 -3.05
N ILE A 107 -0.18 -7.36 -2.10
CA ILE A 107 0.51 -8.66 -2.15
C ILE A 107 -0.49 -9.80 -1.93
N VAL A 108 -1.30 -9.74 -0.88
CA VAL A 108 -2.21 -10.84 -0.53
C VAL A 108 -3.43 -10.93 -1.46
N THR A 109 -3.72 -9.88 -2.23
CA THR A 109 -4.75 -9.89 -3.28
C THR A 109 -4.19 -10.20 -4.67
N PHE A 110 -2.88 -10.45 -4.79
CA PHE A 110 -2.16 -10.61 -6.06
C PHE A 110 -2.40 -9.45 -7.05
N SER A 111 -2.57 -8.24 -6.51
CA SER A 111 -2.75 -7.00 -7.30
C SER A 111 -1.42 -6.31 -7.59
N SER A 112 -0.35 -6.66 -6.86
CA SER A 112 1.00 -6.17 -7.16
C SER A 112 1.69 -6.97 -8.28
N TYR A 113 2.81 -6.45 -8.76
CA TYR A 113 3.59 -7.06 -9.85
C TYR A 113 5.09 -6.78 -9.69
N PRO A 114 5.99 -7.55 -10.34
CA PRO A 114 7.43 -7.43 -10.14
C PRO A 114 7.98 -6.01 -10.31
N GLY A 115 7.56 -5.29 -11.35
CA GLY A 115 7.96 -3.89 -11.57
C GLY A 115 7.54 -2.94 -10.43
N ARG A 116 6.39 -3.17 -9.80
CA ARG A 116 5.94 -2.41 -8.63
C ARG A 116 6.83 -2.66 -7.41
N MET A 117 7.16 -3.92 -7.16
CA MET A 117 8.06 -4.31 -6.06
C MET A 117 9.48 -3.79 -6.28
N LEU A 118 10.02 -3.92 -7.49
CA LEU A 118 11.32 -3.36 -7.86
C LEU A 118 11.35 -1.84 -7.66
N LYS A 119 10.29 -1.12 -8.02
CA LYS A 119 10.20 0.33 -7.80
C LYS A 119 10.28 0.68 -6.30
N ILE A 120 9.63 -0.09 -5.42
CA ILE A 120 9.72 0.13 -3.97
C ILE A 120 11.14 -0.16 -3.47
N THR A 121 11.71 -1.31 -3.83
CA THR A 121 13.03 -1.73 -3.37
C THR A 121 14.14 -0.80 -3.86
N ASN A 122 14.13 -0.42 -5.15
CA ASN A 122 15.14 0.48 -5.71
C ASN A 122 15.10 1.87 -5.06
N ARG A 123 13.92 2.34 -4.62
CA ARG A 123 13.83 3.60 -3.86
C ARG A 123 14.49 3.47 -2.49
N VAL A 124 14.32 2.36 -1.79
CA VAL A 124 15.02 2.12 -0.51
C VAL A 124 16.53 2.09 -0.72
N ILE A 125 17.01 1.40 -1.76
CA ILE A 125 18.43 1.35 -2.11
C ILE A 125 18.96 2.75 -2.47
N ALA A 126 18.22 3.52 -3.27
CA ALA A 126 18.60 4.88 -3.62
C ALA A 126 18.69 5.78 -2.39
N LEU A 127 17.74 5.70 -1.45
CA LEU A 127 17.79 6.44 -0.19
C LEU A 127 19.05 6.09 0.63
N ASP A 128 19.40 4.80 0.70
CA ASP A 128 20.62 4.38 1.40
C ASP A 128 21.89 4.86 0.69
N LYS A 129 21.93 4.85 -0.65
CA LYS A 129 23.03 5.44 -1.42
C LYS A 129 23.20 6.93 -1.13
N VAL A 130 22.12 7.72 -1.08
CA VAL A 130 22.20 9.15 -0.71
C VAL A 130 22.70 9.31 0.72
N ARG A 131 22.24 8.46 1.66
CA ARG A 131 22.75 8.43 3.04
C ARG A 131 24.26 8.15 3.09
N GLN A 132 24.78 7.38 2.14
CA GLN A 132 26.21 7.07 1.98
C GLN A 132 26.98 8.15 1.18
N GLY A 133 26.35 9.26 0.80
CA GLY A 133 26.99 10.39 0.13
C GLY A 133 26.75 10.51 -1.37
N ALA A 134 25.91 9.66 -1.97
CA ALA A 134 25.54 9.77 -3.38
C ALA A 134 24.75 11.06 -3.65
N ASN A 135 25.10 11.78 -4.72
CA ASN A 135 24.39 12.98 -5.17
C ASN A 135 23.33 12.65 -6.23
N PHE A 136 22.67 13.68 -6.77
CA PHE A 136 21.65 13.53 -7.81
C PHE A 136 22.12 12.72 -9.03
N LEU A 137 23.31 13.00 -9.57
CA LEU A 137 23.82 12.32 -10.76
C LEU A 137 24.14 10.85 -10.49
N ASP A 138 24.62 10.53 -9.30
CA ASP A 138 24.91 9.15 -8.89
C ASP A 138 23.61 8.33 -8.82
N ILE A 139 22.54 8.92 -8.27
CA ILE A 139 21.23 8.27 -8.20
C ILE A 139 20.59 8.14 -9.59
N TYR A 140 20.74 9.14 -10.45
CA TYR A 140 20.31 9.05 -11.84
C TYR A 140 20.98 7.88 -12.57
N ARG A 141 22.31 7.78 -12.47
CA ARG A 141 23.09 6.68 -13.06
C ARG A 141 22.67 5.32 -12.50
N TYR A 142 22.44 5.24 -11.19
CA TYR A 142 21.94 4.02 -10.57
C TYR A 142 20.60 3.55 -11.16
N PHE A 143 19.66 4.47 -11.43
CA PHE A 143 18.40 4.08 -12.07
C PHE A 143 18.57 3.65 -13.53
N ILE A 144 19.50 4.24 -14.27
CA ILE A 144 19.89 3.77 -15.62
C ILE A 144 20.47 2.35 -15.55
N GLU A 145 21.37 2.08 -14.61
CA GLU A 145 21.96 0.74 -14.39
C GLU A 145 20.90 -0.30 -14.01
N CYS A 146 19.82 0.12 -13.37
CA CYS A 146 18.65 -0.70 -13.08
C CYS A 146 17.77 -0.97 -14.32
N GLY A 147 18.12 -0.44 -15.49
CA GLY A 147 17.44 -0.64 -16.77
C GLY A 147 16.22 0.26 -17.00
N LEU A 148 16.09 1.38 -16.27
CA LEU A 148 15.04 2.37 -16.53
C LEU A 148 15.43 3.24 -17.74
N SER A 149 14.41 3.84 -18.38
CA SER A 149 14.65 4.87 -19.41
C SER A 149 15.28 6.12 -18.78
N GLU A 150 15.84 7.00 -19.61
CA GLU A 150 16.39 8.28 -19.15
C GLU A 150 15.33 9.13 -18.44
N GLU A 151 14.14 9.21 -19.02
CA GLU A 151 13.01 9.95 -18.46
C GLU A 151 12.56 9.36 -17.11
N ASP A 152 12.38 8.05 -17.02
CA ASP A 152 11.98 7.40 -15.77
C ASP A 152 13.06 7.53 -14.70
N SER A 153 14.33 7.40 -15.08
CA SER A 153 15.48 7.55 -14.18
C SER A 153 15.56 8.96 -13.62
N TYR A 154 15.36 9.97 -14.46
CA TYR A 154 15.28 11.36 -14.03
C TYR A 154 14.11 11.57 -13.07
N ASN A 155 12.91 11.10 -13.42
CA ASN A 155 11.71 11.25 -12.59
C ASN A 155 11.84 10.54 -11.23
N GLN A 156 12.45 9.34 -11.17
CA GLN A 156 12.74 8.70 -9.88
C GLN A 156 13.78 9.49 -9.08
N THR A 157 14.82 10.02 -9.73
CA THR A 157 15.86 10.80 -9.04
C THR A 157 15.30 12.10 -8.47
N VAL A 158 14.50 12.85 -9.24
CA VAL A 158 13.77 14.04 -8.77
C VAL A 158 12.91 13.71 -7.55
N ARG A 159 12.25 12.56 -7.56
CA ARG A 159 11.44 12.12 -6.42
C ARG A 159 12.27 11.87 -5.16
N ILE A 160 13.47 11.30 -5.29
CA ILE A 160 14.40 11.08 -4.17
C ILE A 160 14.91 12.40 -3.59
N PHE A 161 15.14 13.43 -4.39
CA PHE A 161 15.64 14.73 -3.94
C PHE A 161 14.57 15.82 -3.82
N ARG A 162 13.28 15.47 -3.92
CA ARG A 162 12.18 16.45 -3.95
C ARG A 162 12.18 17.31 -2.67
N GLY A 163 12.24 18.63 -2.84
CA GLY A 163 12.30 19.57 -1.72
C GLY A 163 13.68 19.64 -1.04
N SER A 164 14.71 19.11 -1.68
CA SER A 164 16.12 19.15 -1.26
C SER A 164 17.00 19.70 -2.40
N THR A 165 18.28 19.93 -2.11
CA THR A 165 19.30 20.24 -3.12
C THR A 165 19.97 18.95 -3.59
N PRO A 166 20.74 18.95 -4.70
CA PRO A 166 21.48 17.76 -5.16
C PRO A 166 22.44 17.14 -4.13
N THR A 167 22.76 17.86 -3.05
CA THR A 167 23.64 17.45 -1.95
C THR A 167 22.98 17.54 -0.56
N GLY A 168 21.73 17.99 -0.46
CA GLY A 168 21.04 18.29 0.81
C GLY A 168 20.46 17.08 1.53
N GLY A 169 20.63 15.88 0.97
CA GLY A 169 20.05 14.64 1.49
C GLY A 169 18.69 14.29 0.87
N PRO A 170 18.17 13.07 1.12
CA PRO A 170 17.02 12.58 0.39
C PRO A 170 15.69 12.92 1.08
N PHE A 171 14.63 13.01 0.29
CA PHE A 171 13.24 12.98 0.75
C PHE A 171 12.81 11.55 1.06
N THR A 172 12.85 11.17 2.34
CA THR A 172 12.69 9.79 2.81
C THR A 172 11.24 9.27 2.82
N LYS A 173 10.29 9.97 2.19
CA LYS A 173 8.87 9.59 2.21
C LYS A 173 8.66 8.16 1.71
N ASP A 174 9.32 7.77 0.63
CA ASP A 174 9.11 6.44 0.02
C ASP A 174 9.65 5.27 0.88
N LEU A 175 10.37 5.53 1.98
CA LEU A 175 10.71 4.51 2.96
C LEU A 175 9.48 3.98 3.71
N SER A 176 8.40 4.78 3.78
CA SER A 176 7.16 4.41 4.47
C SER A 176 6.54 3.12 3.95
N TYR A 177 6.61 2.87 2.63
CA TYR A 177 6.08 1.66 1.99
C TYR A 177 6.76 0.40 2.53
N ALA A 178 8.09 0.32 2.43
CA ALA A 178 8.85 -0.84 2.85
C ALA A 178 8.82 -1.03 4.37
N LYS A 179 9.02 0.05 5.14
CA LYS A 179 8.95 0.03 6.60
C LYS A 179 7.56 -0.41 7.08
N GLY A 180 6.51 0.18 6.51
CA GLY A 180 5.12 -0.13 6.83
C GLY A 180 4.79 -1.58 6.55
N PHE A 181 5.17 -2.09 5.36
CA PHE A 181 4.97 -3.49 5.00
C PHE A 181 5.61 -4.44 6.02
N ILE A 182 6.88 -4.21 6.38
CA ILE A 182 7.59 -5.03 7.35
C ILE A 182 6.89 -5.01 8.71
N LEU A 183 6.47 -3.84 9.19
CA LEU A 183 5.77 -3.70 10.47
C LEU A 183 4.44 -4.46 10.47
N ILE A 184 3.61 -4.27 9.45
CA ILE A 184 2.28 -4.89 9.38
C ILE A 184 2.38 -6.40 9.17
N TYR A 185 3.27 -6.86 8.30
CA TYR A 185 3.50 -8.29 8.07
C TYR A 185 3.95 -8.99 9.35
N ASN A 186 4.91 -8.43 10.09
CA ASN A 186 5.38 -9.03 11.34
C ASN A 186 4.33 -8.95 12.45
N TYR A 187 3.54 -7.87 12.53
CA TYR A 187 2.42 -7.80 13.45
C TYR A 187 1.37 -8.88 13.17
N ILE A 188 0.96 -9.09 11.91
CA ILE A 188 0.00 -10.12 11.55
C ILE A 188 0.53 -11.50 11.96
N ARG A 189 1.79 -11.81 11.63
CA ARG A 189 2.45 -13.07 12.05
C ARG A 189 2.45 -13.23 13.56
N PHE A 190 2.81 -12.18 14.29
CA PHE A 190 2.80 -12.19 15.74
C PHE A 190 1.40 -12.43 16.30
N ALA A 191 0.39 -11.72 15.82
CA ALA A 191 -1.00 -11.88 16.25
C ALA A 191 -1.52 -13.32 16.02
N ILE A 192 -1.19 -13.93 14.88
CA ILE A 192 -1.53 -15.33 14.58
C ILE A 192 -0.82 -16.27 15.55
N GLY A 193 0.50 -16.10 15.75
CA GLY A 193 1.28 -16.92 16.68
C GLY A 193 0.79 -16.84 18.13
N GLN A 194 0.25 -15.69 18.54
CA GLN A 194 -0.35 -15.47 19.85
C GLN A 194 -1.84 -15.86 19.92
N ARG A 195 -2.42 -16.42 18.85
CA ARG A 195 -3.86 -16.75 18.74
C ARG A 195 -4.78 -15.54 18.95
N ARG A 196 -4.29 -14.34 18.66
CA ARG A 196 -5.02 -13.06 18.74
C ARG A 196 -5.45 -12.54 17.37
N VAL A 197 -5.86 -13.44 16.48
CA VAL A 197 -6.23 -13.13 15.09
C VAL A 197 -7.31 -12.04 14.97
N ALA A 198 -8.22 -11.98 15.95
CA ALA A 198 -9.29 -10.99 16.02
C ALA A 198 -8.81 -9.54 16.16
N SER A 199 -7.52 -9.29 16.47
CA SER A 199 -6.94 -7.95 16.51
C SER A 199 -6.45 -7.46 15.15
N ILE A 200 -6.38 -8.31 14.12
CA ILE A 200 -5.93 -7.92 12.78
C ILE A 200 -6.90 -6.94 12.10
N PRO A 201 -8.23 -7.15 12.12
CA PRO A 201 -9.17 -6.18 11.56
C PRO A 201 -9.03 -4.76 12.11
N LEU A 202 -8.58 -4.59 13.36
CA LEU A 202 -8.40 -3.27 13.98
C LEU A 202 -7.46 -2.35 13.18
N LEU A 203 -6.55 -2.91 12.39
CA LEU A 203 -5.70 -2.15 11.47
C LEU A 203 -6.49 -1.32 10.45
N PHE A 204 -7.73 -1.71 10.17
CA PHE A 204 -8.60 -1.06 9.19
C PHE A 204 -9.63 -0.12 9.82
N THR A 205 -9.66 0.01 11.15
CA THR A 205 -10.64 0.87 11.85
C THR A 205 -10.51 2.34 11.48
N GLY A 206 -9.34 2.77 11.03
CA GLY A 206 -9.09 4.16 10.63
C GLY A 206 -7.65 4.41 10.23
N LYS A 207 -7.26 5.68 10.27
CA LYS A 207 -5.89 6.16 10.13
C LYS A 207 -5.23 6.14 11.52
N LEU A 208 -4.40 5.14 11.77
CA LEU A 208 -3.78 4.88 13.07
C LEU A 208 -2.26 4.67 12.94
N VAL A 209 -1.56 4.70 14.07
CA VAL A 209 -0.22 4.10 14.18
C VAL A 209 -0.31 2.73 14.85
N LEU A 210 0.67 1.86 14.59
CA LEU A 210 0.60 0.47 15.05
C LEU A 210 0.54 0.37 16.59
N ASP A 211 1.19 1.30 17.28
CA ASP A 211 1.26 1.35 18.73
C ASP A 211 -0.09 1.69 19.39
N ASP A 212 -1.08 2.17 18.61
CA ASP A 212 -2.43 2.46 19.10
C ASP A 212 -3.27 1.19 19.31
N LEU A 213 -2.86 0.06 18.71
CA LEU A 213 -3.68 -1.18 18.70
C LEU A 213 -4.12 -1.68 20.08
N PRO A 214 -3.28 -1.66 21.14
CA PRO A 214 -3.73 -2.04 22.48
C PRO A 214 -4.88 -1.16 22.98
N LEU A 215 -4.78 0.16 22.79
CA LEU A 215 -5.82 1.11 23.17
C LEU A 215 -7.09 0.90 22.33
N LEU A 216 -6.97 0.68 21.02
CA LEU A 216 -8.12 0.38 20.17
C LEU A 216 -8.83 -0.91 20.61
N GLY A 217 -8.08 -1.92 21.06
CA GLY A 217 -8.63 -3.13 21.67
C GLY A 217 -9.45 -2.83 22.92
N GLU A 218 -8.91 -2.04 23.85
CA GLU A 218 -9.61 -1.61 25.07
C GLU A 218 -10.87 -0.80 24.78
N LEU A 219 -10.79 0.16 23.85
CA LEU A 219 -11.95 0.96 23.43
C LEU A 219 -13.04 0.09 22.80
N LYS A 220 -12.66 -0.96 22.08
CA LYS A 220 -13.58 -1.94 21.51
C LYS A 220 -14.27 -2.75 22.61
N GLU A 221 -13.52 -3.25 23.59
CA GLU A 221 -14.07 -4.00 24.72
C GLU A 221 -15.08 -3.16 25.53
N ARG A 222 -14.84 -1.84 25.61
CA ARG A 222 -15.74 -0.88 26.27
C ARG A 222 -16.93 -0.44 25.41
N GLY A 223 -17.06 -0.92 24.17
CA GLY A 223 -18.13 -0.53 23.26
C GLY A 223 -18.02 0.91 22.72
N ILE A 224 -16.87 1.57 22.89
CA ILE A 224 -16.58 2.90 22.35
C ILE A 224 -16.19 2.79 20.87
N LEU A 225 -15.49 1.70 20.52
CA LEU A 225 -15.03 1.42 19.15
C LEU A 225 -15.82 0.25 18.55
N THR A 226 -16.27 0.40 17.31
CA THR A 226 -16.94 -0.67 16.57
C THR A 226 -15.96 -1.39 15.64
N ASN A 227 -16.37 -2.55 15.10
CA ASN A 227 -15.59 -3.20 14.05
C ASN A 227 -15.52 -2.30 12.80
N PRO A 228 -14.39 -2.32 12.04
CA PRO A 228 -14.38 -1.73 10.71
C PRO A 228 -15.44 -2.42 9.84
N VAL A 229 -16.14 -1.64 9.03
CA VAL A 229 -17.16 -2.15 8.11
C VAL A 229 -16.52 -2.62 6.81
N TYR A 230 -15.57 -1.84 6.30
CA TYR A 230 -14.85 -2.14 5.07
C TYR A 230 -13.54 -2.83 5.36
N LEU A 231 -13.50 -4.13 5.08
CA LEU A 231 -12.29 -4.93 5.10
C LEU A 231 -11.98 -5.40 3.68
N PRO A 232 -10.72 -5.30 3.20
CA PRO A 232 -10.34 -5.98 1.97
C PRO A 232 -10.59 -7.50 2.11
N PRO A 233 -10.95 -8.21 1.02
CA PRO A 233 -11.42 -9.60 1.13
C PRO A 233 -10.51 -10.55 1.91
N PRO A 234 -9.16 -10.53 1.74
CA PRO A 234 -8.27 -11.40 2.53
C PRO A 234 -8.31 -11.15 4.04
N PHE A 235 -8.74 -9.96 4.49
CA PHE A 235 -8.84 -9.63 5.91
C PHE A 235 -10.25 -9.88 6.49
N ARG A 236 -11.23 -10.28 5.66
CA ARG A 236 -12.55 -10.74 6.11
C ARG A 236 -12.50 -12.20 6.59
N ASP A 237 -11.76 -13.04 5.87
CA ASP A 237 -11.53 -14.44 6.23
C ASP A 237 -10.19 -14.60 6.95
N LEU A 238 -10.21 -14.41 8.27
CA LEU A 238 -9.02 -14.53 9.11
C LEU A 238 -8.47 -15.96 9.16
N ALA A 239 -9.30 -16.99 8.89
CA ALA A 239 -8.83 -18.37 8.84
C ALA A 239 -7.98 -18.60 7.59
N ALA A 240 -8.44 -18.15 6.42
CA ALA A 240 -7.68 -18.20 5.18
C ALA A 240 -6.38 -17.38 5.28
N LEU A 241 -6.43 -16.16 5.83
CA LEU A 241 -5.25 -15.34 6.06
C LEU A 241 -4.24 -16.04 6.99
N SER A 242 -4.74 -16.67 8.06
CA SER A 242 -3.91 -17.40 9.01
C SER A 242 -3.23 -18.61 8.37
N ALA A 243 -3.95 -19.35 7.52
CA ALA A 243 -3.39 -20.49 6.79
C ALA A 243 -2.24 -20.01 5.89
N TRP A 244 -2.46 -18.97 5.08
CA TRP A 244 -1.44 -18.42 4.19
C TRP A 244 -0.19 -17.94 4.95
N MET A 245 -0.38 -17.17 6.02
CA MET A 245 0.71 -16.65 6.86
C MET A 245 1.46 -17.77 7.62
N SER A 246 0.76 -18.81 8.06
CA SER A 246 1.36 -19.96 8.75
C SER A 246 2.21 -20.81 7.80
N PHE A 247 1.78 -20.97 6.54
CA PHE A 247 2.62 -21.59 5.51
C PHE A 247 3.86 -20.73 5.21
N SER A 248 3.72 -19.40 5.15
CA SER A 248 4.87 -18.50 4.98
C SER A 248 5.89 -18.65 6.11
N LEU A 249 5.45 -18.83 7.36
CA LEU A 249 6.32 -19.10 8.51
C LEU A 249 7.14 -20.38 8.35
N TYR A 250 6.49 -21.44 7.87
CA TYR A 250 7.14 -22.73 7.64
C TYR A 250 8.12 -22.68 6.47
N LEU A 251 7.75 -22.05 5.36
CA LEU A 251 8.59 -21.95 4.17
C LEU A 251 9.90 -21.19 4.42
N ASN A 252 9.92 -20.24 5.35
CA ASN A 252 11.13 -19.51 5.74
C ASN A 252 12.17 -20.36 6.50
N GLN A 253 11.85 -21.61 6.85
CA GLN A 253 12.80 -22.53 7.47
C GLN A 253 13.66 -23.30 6.45
N PHE A 254 13.31 -23.21 5.17
CA PHE A 254 14.02 -23.93 4.12
C PHE A 254 15.14 -23.08 3.50
N ASP A 255 16.26 -23.73 3.19
CA ASP A 255 17.31 -23.13 2.38
C ASP A 255 16.91 -23.14 0.90
N LEU A 256 16.55 -21.97 0.38
CA LEU A 256 16.17 -21.79 -1.02
C LEU A 256 17.29 -22.14 -2.00
N SER A 257 18.56 -21.95 -1.62
CA SER A 257 19.69 -22.24 -2.49
C SER A 257 19.85 -23.74 -2.73
N GLU A 258 19.64 -24.55 -1.69
CA GLU A 258 19.63 -26.02 -1.79
C GLU A 258 18.43 -26.53 -2.59
N ILE A 259 17.24 -25.95 -2.37
CA ILE A 259 16.05 -26.30 -3.16
C ILE A 259 16.25 -25.98 -4.65
N GLN A 260 16.82 -24.82 -4.98
CA GLN A 260 17.07 -24.42 -6.37
C GLN A 260 18.05 -25.34 -7.10
N LYS A 261 19.09 -25.85 -6.42
CA LYS A 261 20.00 -26.84 -7.02
C LYS A 261 19.24 -28.06 -7.54
N ASN A 262 18.24 -28.53 -6.78
CA ASN A 262 17.42 -29.67 -7.16
C ASN A 262 16.45 -29.37 -8.31
N PHE A 263 16.05 -28.12 -8.52
CA PHE A 263 15.13 -27.76 -9.62
C PHE A 263 15.82 -27.19 -10.86
N ARG A 264 17.13 -26.94 -10.82
CA ARG A 264 17.87 -26.30 -11.92
C ARG A 264 17.70 -27.03 -13.25
N PHE A 265 17.54 -28.34 -13.23
CA PHE A 265 17.35 -29.16 -14.42
C PHE A 265 15.98 -28.97 -15.11
N LEU A 266 14.98 -28.42 -14.42
CA LEU A 266 13.63 -28.20 -14.97
C LEU A 266 13.52 -26.91 -15.80
N LEU A 267 14.51 -26.02 -15.71
CA LEU A 267 14.52 -24.71 -16.39
C LEU A 267 15.58 -24.66 -17.50
N ILE A 268 15.96 -25.81 -18.05
CA ILE A 268 16.81 -25.93 -19.25
C ILE A 268 16.00 -25.55 -20.49
#